data_AF-A0A9D2UXU7-F1
#
_entry.id   AF-A0A9D2UXU7-F1
#
_cell.length_a   1.000
_cell.length_b   1.000
_cell.length_c   1.000
_cell.angle_alpha   90.00
_cell.angle_beta   90.00
_cell.angle_gamma   90.00
#
_symmetry.space_group_name_H-M   'P 1'
#
loop_
_entity.id
_entity.type
_entity.pdbx_description
1 polymer ?
#
loop_
_entity_poly.entity_id
_entity_poly.type
_entity_poly.pdbx_seq_one_letter_code
_entity_poly.pdbx_strand_id
1 'polypeptide(L)'
;MRSIVYAGNDFSEICSAEVIERAANPIVAEAMAVPGRAGALLVSGYIPPVDVRVRLFMDMGHNPGFTGMARMRGTLRRWLSWPDGGNLILPDDPEVEYRDVILVGAGDWSNLFEAGECELTFTLFDPIGWGAERVERTARFEVGGDWPTLPEFRVVAAAGSYLQVSLPSAGKGIRVDYDFTGGEAVVIDCQGETVLINDVDSRDCVALASDFFALEPGECIVSTSNCTYVETRFSERWA
;
A
#
# COMPACT_ATOMS: atom_id res chain seq x y z
N MET A 1 -8.07 14.96 20.23
CA MET A 1 -8.28 14.80 18.78
C MET A 1 -6.95 14.31 18.22
N ARG A 2 -6.94 13.30 17.35
CA ARG A 2 -5.69 12.78 16.74
C ARG A 2 -5.26 13.71 15.61
N SER A 3 -4.00 13.63 15.22
CA SER A 3 -3.45 14.41 14.10
C SER A 3 -3.09 13.50 12.94
N ILE A 4 -2.60 14.11 11.86
CA ILE A 4 -2.02 13.37 10.74
C ILE A 4 -0.55 13.04 11.00
N VAL A 5 -0.05 12.00 10.33
CA VAL A 5 1.38 11.82 10.07
C VAL A 5 1.60 12.03 8.58
N TYR A 6 2.49 12.95 8.20
CA TYR A 6 2.82 13.19 6.80
C TYR A 6 4.33 13.20 6.55
N ALA A 7 4.77 12.38 5.60
CA ALA A 7 6.17 12.20 5.25
C ALA A 7 7.05 11.89 6.48
N GLY A 8 6.53 11.01 7.36
CA GLY A 8 7.13 10.62 8.64
C GLY A 8 7.09 11.68 9.76
N ASN A 9 6.51 12.85 9.53
CA ASN A 9 6.37 13.89 10.56
C ASN A 9 5.01 13.74 11.25
N ASP A 10 5.01 13.56 12.56
CA ASP A 10 3.79 13.53 13.38
C ASP A 10 3.38 14.94 13.79
N PHE A 11 2.17 15.34 13.43
CA PHE A 11 1.63 16.67 13.69
C PHE A 11 1.00 16.79 15.08
N SER A 12 0.89 15.70 15.85
CA SER A 12 0.18 15.64 17.13
C SER A 12 0.69 16.57 18.22
N GLU A 13 1.95 17.03 18.14
CA GLU A 13 2.50 18.02 19.08
C GLU A 13 2.05 19.47 18.78
N ILE A 14 1.56 19.72 17.56
CA ILE A 14 1.35 21.07 17.02
C ILE A 14 -0.11 21.31 16.65
N CYS A 15 -0.75 20.31 16.05
CA CYS A 15 -2.10 20.39 15.54
C CYS A 15 -2.86 19.12 15.84
N SER A 16 -4.17 19.27 15.96
CA SER A 16 -5.11 18.17 15.77
C SER A 16 -5.70 18.23 14.36
N ALA A 17 -6.23 17.11 13.88
CA ALA A 17 -6.75 16.98 12.53
C ALA A 17 -8.12 16.31 12.48
N GLU A 18 -8.91 16.68 11.47
CA GLU A 18 -10.19 16.07 11.13
C GLU A 18 -10.26 15.83 9.61
N VAL A 19 -10.69 14.64 9.20
CA VAL A 19 -10.98 14.37 7.79
C VAL A 19 -12.36 14.94 7.47
N ILE A 20 -12.40 15.92 6.56
CA ILE A 20 -13.64 16.63 6.20
C ILE A 20 -14.30 15.97 4.99
N GLU A 21 -13.48 15.49 4.05
CA GLU A 21 -13.94 14.93 2.79
C GLU A 21 -13.01 13.81 2.35
N ARG A 22 -13.60 12.63 2.12
CA ARG A 22 -12.95 11.48 1.49
C ARG A 22 -13.95 10.84 0.55
N ALA A 23 -13.67 10.91 -0.75
CA ALA A 23 -14.51 10.25 -1.74
C ALA A 23 -14.29 8.74 -1.68
N ALA A 24 -15.34 7.96 -1.98
CA ALA A 24 -15.17 6.55 -2.30
C ALA A 24 -14.33 6.41 -3.58
N ASN A 25 -13.55 5.33 -3.69
CA ASN A 25 -12.70 5.06 -4.84
C ASN A 25 -13.54 4.94 -6.13
N PRO A 26 -13.44 5.91 -7.06
CA PRO A 26 -14.16 5.81 -8.33
C PRO A 26 -13.48 4.78 -9.23
N ILE A 27 -14.22 4.24 -10.19
CA ILE A 27 -13.65 3.38 -11.23
C ILE A 27 -13.72 4.12 -12.56
N VAL A 28 -12.56 4.41 -13.14
CA VAL A 28 -12.46 4.89 -14.51
C VAL A 28 -12.46 3.67 -15.42
N ALA A 29 -13.39 3.60 -16.36
CA ALA A 29 -13.60 2.47 -17.24
C ALA A 29 -13.45 2.84 -18.71
N GLU A 30 -12.76 1.99 -19.47
CA GLU A 30 -12.71 2.05 -20.93
C GLU A 30 -13.71 1.03 -21.50
N ALA A 31 -14.56 1.46 -22.43
CA ALA A 31 -15.58 0.61 -23.02
C ALA A 31 -15.62 0.73 -24.55
N MET A 32 -15.89 -0.39 -25.23
CA MET A 32 -15.96 -0.49 -26.68
C MET A 32 -17.37 -0.86 -27.14
N ALA A 33 -17.93 -0.09 -28.07
CA ALA A 33 -19.21 -0.42 -28.70
C ALA A 33 -19.02 -1.53 -29.75
N VAL A 34 -19.89 -2.54 -29.72
CA VAL A 34 -19.90 -3.63 -30.71
C VAL A 34 -21.13 -3.50 -31.60
N PRO A 35 -20.98 -3.25 -32.92
CA PRO A 35 -22.12 -3.10 -33.84
C PRO A 35 -23.08 -4.30 -33.77
N GLY A 36 -24.37 -4.02 -33.68
CA GLY A 36 -25.41 -5.04 -33.59
C GLY A 36 -25.62 -5.66 -32.20
N ARG A 37 -24.84 -5.26 -31.19
CA ARG A 37 -25.03 -5.65 -29.79
C ARG A 37 -25.59 -4.48 -28.99
N ALA A 38 -26.55 -4.73 -28.11
CA ALA A 38 -26.99 -3.75 -27.14
C ALA A 38 -25.91 -3.54 -26.06
N GLY A 39 -25.58 -2.28 -25.76
CA GLY A 39 -24.58 -1.90 -24.76
C GLY A 39 -23.14 -1.85 -25.30
N ALA A 40 -22.18 -1.84 -24.38
CA ALA A 40 -20.75 -1.81 -24.67
C ALA A 40 -20.02 -2.95 -23.93
N LEU A 41 -18.85 -3.34 -24.45
CA LEU A 41 -17.93 -4.24 -23.78
C LEU A 41 -17.00 -3.43 -22.88
N LEU A 42 -16.91 -3.76 -21.59
CA LEU A 42 -15.86 -3.23 -20.71
C LEU A 42 -14.50 -3.80 -21.15
N VAL A 43 -13.56 -2.92 -21.50
CA VAL A 43 -12.21 -3.26 -21.96
C VAL A 43 -11.26 -3.30 -20.77
N SER A 44 -11.31 -2.25 -19.94
CA SER A 44 -10.43 -2.10 -18.79
C SER A 44 -11.08 -1.18 -17.75
N GLY A 45 -10.59 -1.26 -16.52
CA GLY A 45 -10.94 -0.31 -15.47
C GLY A 45 -9.79 -0.17 -14.49
N TYR A 46 -9.65 1.01 -13.90
CA TYR A 46 -8.66 1.28 -12.86
C TYR A 46 -9.20 2.30 -11.86
N ILE A 47 -8.62 2.30 -10.66
CA ILE A 47 -8.90 3.30 -9.63
C ILE A 47 -7.92 4.46 -9.86
N PRO A 48 -8.40 5.69 -10.17
CA PRO A 48 -7.53 6.84 -10.33
C PRO A 48 -7.10 7.38 -8.95
N PRO A 49 -6.08 8.28 -8.90
CA PRO A 49 -5.79 9.04 -7.70
C PRO A 49 -7.02 9.75 -7.15
N VAL A 50 -7.11 9.84 -5.82
CA VAL A 50 -8.25 10.44 -5.10
C VAL A 50 -7.77 11.52 -4.15
N ASP A 51 -8.52 12.62 -4.08
CA ASP A 51 -8.25 13.68 -3.13
C ASP A 51 -8.91 13.39 -1.77
N VAL A 52 -8.16 13.67 -0.69
CA VAL A 52 -8.65 13.70 0.68
C VAL A 52 -8.43 15.09 1.25
N ARG A 53 -9.46 15.64 1.90
CA ARG A 53 -9.38 16.94 2.56
C ARG A 53 -9.37 16.79 4.06
N VAL A 54 -8.39 17.44 4.67
CA VAL A 54 -8.14 17.42 6.10
C VAL A 54 -8.19 18.84 6.64
N ARG A 55 -8.88 19.06 7.75
CA ARG A 55 -8.79 20.29 8.53
C ARG A 55 -7.74 20.10 9.62
N LEU A 56 -6.77 21.00 9.68
CA LEU A 56 -5.87 21.12 10.82
C LEU A 56 -6.39 22.19 11.78
N PHE A 57 -6.33 21.91 13.07
CA PHE A 57 -6.60 22.85 14.15
C PHE A 57 -5.32 23.08 14.94
N MET A 58 -4.93 24.34 15.16
CA MET A 58 -3.81 24.64 16.06
C MET A 58 -4.21 24.32 17.50
N ASP A 59 -3.39 23.50 18.17
CA ASP A 59 -3.70 23.08 19.53
C ASP A 59 -3.39 24.20 20.54
N MET A 60 -4.40 24.55 21.34
CA MET A 60 -4.37 25.65 22.32
C MET A 60 -3.37 25.44 23.48
N GLY A 61 -2.88 24.22 23.68
CA GLY A 61 -1.90 23.88 24.72
C GLY A 61 -0.47 24.27 24.37
N HIS A 62 -0.19 24.52 23.10
CA HIS A 62 1.11 25.00 22.63
C HIS A 62 1.12 26.53 22.74
N ASN A 63 1.67 27.09 23.83
CA ASN A 63 1.81 28.54 24.01
C ASN A 63 3.28 28.99 23.89
N PRO A 64 3.85 29.06 22.66
CA PRO A 64 5.26 29.37 22.46
C PRO A 64 5.50 30.89 22.31
N GLY A 65 4.51 31.74 22.59
CA GLY A 65 4.56 33.18 22.33
C GLY A 65 4.57 33.56 20.84
N PHE A 66 4.64 34.86 20.52
CA PHE A 66 4.50 35.38 19.15
C PHE A 66 5.55 34.83 18.16
N THR A 67 6.82 34.79 18.57
CA THR A 67 7.91 34.23 17.75
C THR A 67 7.82 32.71 17.63
N GLY A 68 7.28 32.05 18.65
CA GLY A 68 7.01 30.62 18.65
C GLY A 68 5.97 30.20 17.61
N MET A 69 4.86 30.94 17.51
CA MET A 69 3.81 30.66 16.54
C MET A 69 4.29 30.83 15.09
N ALA A 70 5.14 31.83 14.82
CA ALA A 70 5.76 32.00 13.51
C ALA A 70 6.72 30.84 13.17
N ARG A 71 7.53 30.39 14.13
CA ARG A 71 8.44 29.24 13.96
C ARG A 71 7.66 27.95 13.73
N MET A 72 6.62 27.71 14.51
CA MET A 72 5.71 26.58 14.39
C MET A 72 5.10 26.50 12.98
N ARG A 73 4.55 27.59 12.46
CA ARG A 73 4.05 27.64 11.07
C ARG A 73 5.16 27.40 10.04
N GLY A 74 6.39 27.86 10.30
CA GLY A 74 7.56 27.56 9.48
C GLY A 74 7.88 26.06 9.45
N THR A 75 7.83 25.40 10.60
CA THR A 75 7.98 23.94 10.73
C THR A 75 6.88 23.21 9.97
N LEU A 76 5.62 23.56 10.18
CA LEU A 76 4.48 22.96 9.46
C LEU A 76 4.63 23.12 7.94
N ARG A 77 5.00 24.32 7.46
CA ARG A 77 5.26 24.56 6.04
C ARG A 77 6.35 23.64 5.50
N ARG A 78 7.44 23.44 6.25
CA ARG A 78 8.52 22.53 5.86
C ARG A 78 8.05 21.07 5.82
N TRP A 79 7.32 20.63 6.85
CA TRP A 79 6.78 19.27 6.92
C TRP A 79 5.77 18.97 5.81
N LEU A 80 5.00 19.97 5.41
CA LEU A 80 4.05 19.88 4.30
C LEU A 80 4.72 19.99 2.91
N SER A 81 5.98 20.41 2.84
CA SER A 81 6.70 20.60 1.57
C SER A 81 7.47 19.33 1.18
N TRP A 82 6.77 18.35 0.60
CA TRP A 82 7.34 17.10 0.08
C TRP A 82 6.98 16.89 -1.41
N PRO A 83 7.81 17.39 -2.34
CA PRO A 83 7.49 17.35 -3.77
C PRO A 83 7.58 15.95 -4.39
N ASP A 84 8.37 15.06 -3.81
CA ASP A 84 8.56 13.69 -4.31
C ASP A 84 7.49 12.70 -3.79
N GLY A 85 6.48 13.22 -3.07
CA GLY A 85 5.51 12.39 -2.36
C GLY A 85 6.00 11.94 -0.98
N GLY A 86 5.06 11.56 -0.14
CA GLY A 86 5.31 11.03 1.19
C GLY A 86 4.24 10.03 1.61
N ASN A 87 4.41 9.44 2.78
CA ASN A 87 3.34 8.67 3.42
C ASN A 87 2.36 9.58 4.14
N LEU A 88 1.09 9.18 4.21
CA LEU A 88 0.04 9.85 4.98
C LEU A 88 -0.69 8.83 5.85
N ILE A 89 -0.81 9.14 7.14
CA ILE A 89 -1.71 8.44 8.07
C ILE A 89 -2.78 9.44 8.50
N LEU A 90 -4.04 9.06 8.32
CA LEU A 90 -5.20 9.89 8.65
C LEU A 90 -5.65 9.66 10.11
N PRO A 91 -6.30 10.64 10.75
CA PRO A 91 -6.70 10.52 12.16
C PRO A 91 -7.85 9.53 12.41
N ASP A 92 -8.67 9.27 11.39
CA ASP A 92 -9.78 8.29 11.39
C ASP A 92 -9.27 6.85 11.20
N ASP A 93 -8.26 6.66 10.35
CA ASP A 93 -7.65 5.35 10.05
C ASP A 93 -6.15 5.29 10.44
N PRO A 94 -5.83 5.24 11.75
CA PRO A 94 -4.45 5.33 12.26
C PRO A 94 -3.59 4.10 11.98
N GLU A 95 -4.19 2.98 11.59
CA GLU A 95 -3.51 1.71 11.28
C GLU A 95 -3.24 1.57 9.79
N VAL A 96 -3.67 2.54 8.98
CA VAL A 96 -3.57 2.52 7.52
C VAL A 96 -2.65 3.64 7.06
N GLU A 97 -1.65 3.28 6.26
CA GLU A 97 -0.70 4.18 5.65
C GLU A 97 -0.97 4.30 4.14
N TYR A 98 -1.22 5.52 3.67
CA TYR A 98 -1.27 5.82 2.24
C TYR A 98 0.12 6.19 1.75
N ARG A 99 0.52 5.62 0.61
CA ARG A 99 1.83 5.89 -0.01
C ARG A 99 1.67 6.81 -1.21
N ASP A 100 2.77 7.44 -1.61
CA ASP A 100 2.84 8.37 -2.76
C ASP A 100 1.83 9.52 -2.66
N VAL A 101 1.71 10.11 -1.48
CA VAL A 101 0.76 11.19 -1.18
C VAL A 101 1.40 12.55 -1.34
N ILE A 102 0.73 13.46 -2.05
CA ILE A 102 1.20 14.84 -2.27
C ILE A 102 0.16 15.83 -1.74
N LEU A 103 0.61 16.84 -1.02
CA LEU A 103 -0.20 18.01 -0.71
C LEU A 103 -0.36 18.88 -1.97
N VAL A 104 -1.57 18.94 -2.52
CA VAL A 104 -1.87 19.68 -3.75
C VAL A 104 -2.62 20.99 -3.50
N GLY A 105 -3.23 21.15 -2.32
CA GLY A 105 -3.93 22.36 -1.93
C GLY A 105 -3.70 22.67 -0.45
N ALA A 106 -3.39 23.93 -0.14
CA ALA A 106 -3.26 24.42 1.22
C ALA A 106 -4.01 25.75 1.35
N GLY A 107 -5.01 25.78 2.22
CA GLY A 107 -5.77 26.98 2.56
C GLY A 107 -5.00 27.91 3.48
N ASP A 108 -5.48 29.14 3.59
CA ASP A 108 -4.96 30.08 4.59
C ASP A 108 -5.40 29.65 6.00
N TRP A 109 -4.59 30.02 7.00
CA TRP A 109 -5.00 29.91 8.40
C TRP A 109 -6.09 30.95 8.69
N SER A 110 -7.21 30.50 9.27
CA SER A 110 -8.31 31.40 9.68
C SER A 110 -7.88 32.41 10.74
N ASN A 111 -6.94 32.02 11.61
CA ASN A 111 -6.31 32.87 12.62
C ASN A 111 -4.83 32.51 12.75
N LEU A 112 -3.95 33.51 12.85
CA LEU A 112 -2.50 33.31 12.99
C LEU A 112 -2.03 33.21 14.44
N PHE A 113 -2.94 33.37 15.41
CA PHE A 113 -2.62 33.43 16.83
C PHE A 113 -3.10 32.19 17.56
N GLU A 114 -4.40 32.12 17.89
CA GLU A 114 -4.99 31.04 18.67
C GLU A 114 -6.18 30.45 17.93
N ALA A 115 -6.39 29.14 18.09
CA ALA A 115 -7.51 28.40 17.50
C ALA A 115 -7.67 28.59 15.99
N GLY A 116 -6.56 28.81 15.28
CA GLY A 116 -6.59 28.87 13.82
C GLY A 116 -6.80 27.49 13.23
N GLU A 117 -7.56 27.46 12.15
CA GLU A 117 -7.80 26.26 11.35
C GLU A 117 -7.31 26.50 9.92
N CYS A 118 -6.89 25.43 9.27
CA CYS A 118 -6.40 25.44 7.90
C CYS A 118 -6.88 24.16 7.20
N GLU A 119 -7.39 24.29 5.98
CA GLU A 119 -7.78 23.13 5.17
C GLU A 119 -6.65 22.73 4.23
N LEU A 120 -6.37 21.43 4.17
CA LEU A 120 -5.38 20.81 3.31
C LEU A 120 -6.06 19.83 2.37
N THR A 121 -5.60 19.77 1.13
CA THR A 121 -6.02 18.78 0.13
C THR A 121 -4.82 17.95 -0.28
N PHE A 122 -4.88 16.66 0.03
CA PHE A 122 -3.88 15.67 -0.37
C PHE A 122 -4.43 14.84 -1.52
N THR A 123 -3.62 14.60 -2.55
CA THR A 123 -3.90 13.60 -3.57
C THR A 123 -3.21 12.30 -3.19
N LEU A 124 -3.99 11.23 -3.04
CA LEU A 124 -3.51 9.86 -2.86
C LEU A 124 -3.29 9.24 -4.25
N PHE A 125 -2.04 9.07 -4.67
CA PHE A 125 -1.75 8.43 -5.97
C PHE A 125 -1.95 6.92 -5.94
N ASP A 126 -1.68 6.26 -4.81
CA ASP A 126 -2.23 4.94 -4.46
C ASP A 126 -3.34 5.15 -3.43
N PRO A 127 -4.63 5.15 -3.85
CA PRO A 127 -5.75 5.38 -2.92
C PRO A 127 -6.03 4.17 -2.04
N ILE A 128 -5.38 3.04 -2.27
CA ILE A 128 -5.52 1.84 -1.45
C ILE A 128 -4.44 1.87 -0.37
N GLY A 129 -4.89 1.85 0.89
CA GLY A 129 -4.04 1.95 2.06
C GLY A 129 -3.27 0.66 2.38
N TRP A 130 -2.12 0.83 3.00
CA TRP A 130 -1.24 -0.22 3.51
C TRP A 130 -1.47 -0.40 5.01
N GLY A 131 -1.91 -1.59 5.42
CA GLY A 131 -2.11 -1.97 6.81
C GLY A 131 -0.92 -2.74 7.38
N ALA A 132 -1.21 -3.60 8.35
CA ALA A 132 -0.21 -4.37 9.07
C ALA A 132 0.60 -5.29 8.14
N GLU A 133 1.92 -5.34 8.38
CA GLU A 133 2.78 -6.35 7.78
C GLU A 133 2.60 -7.70 8.48
N ARG A 134 2.44 -8.76 7.68
CA ARG A 134 2.18 -10.12 8.11
C ARG A 134 3.28 -11.04 7.63
N VAL A 135 3.63 -12.00 8.47
CA VAL A 135 4.60 -13.06 8.17
C VAL A 135 3.99 -14.39 8.61
N GLU A 136 3.62 -15.21 7.64
CA GLU A 136 2.94 -16.48 7.85
C GLU A 136 3.85 -17.64 7.43
N ARG A 137 4.02 -18.64 8.30
CA ARG A 137 4.91 -19.80 8.09
C ARG A 137 4.17 -21.13 7.91
N THR A 138 2.86 -21.04 7.73
CA THR A 138 1.96 -22.16 7.51
C THR A 138 1.37 -22.07 6.11
N ALA A 139 0.90 -23.20 5.59
CA ALA A 139 0.22 -23.26 4.30
C ALA A 139 -1.18 -22.63 4.34
N ARG A 140 -1.82 -22.57 5.52
CA ARG A 140 -3.15 -21.97 5.74
C ARG A 140 -3.03 -20.82 6.73
N PHE A 141 -3.59 -19.67 6.37
CA PHE A 141 -3.60 -18.45 7.17
C PHE A 141 -4.71 -17.51 6.70
N GLU A 142 -4.96 -16.46 7.47
CA GLU A 142 -5.94 -15.42 7.14
C GLU A 142 -5.23 -14.21 6.54
N VAL A 143 -5.77 -13.66 5.45
CA VAL A 143 -5.34 -12.40 4.84
C VAL A 143 -6.30 -11.31 5.28
N GLY A 144 -5.84 -10.40 6.14
CA GLY A 144 -6.62 -9.24 6.58
C GLY A 144 -6.74 -8.15 5.52
N GLY A 145 -7.52 -7.11 5.83
CA GLY A 145 -7.89 -6.04 4.89
C GLY A 145 -9.14 -6.38 4.08
N ASP A 146 -9.44 -5.53 3.11
CA ASP A 146 -10.58 -5.68 2.18
C ASP A 146 -10.17 -5.50 0.70
N TRP A 147 -8.86 -5.41 0.45
CA TRP A 147 -8.29 -5.33 -0.89
C TRP A 147 -7.23 -6.42 -1.13
N PRO A 148 -7.07 -6.93 -2.36
CA PRO A 148 -6.05 -7.92 -2.68
C PRO A 148 -4.62 -7.42 -2.43
N THR A 149 -3.74 -8.31 -1.98
CA THR A 149 -2.33 -8.00 -1.71
C THR A 149 -1.38 -8.90 -2.49
N LEU A 150 -0.27 -8.35 -2.96
CA LEU A 150 0.77 -9.10 -3.69
C LEU A 150 1.83 -9.58 -2.69
N PRO A 151 1.96 -10.89 -2.44
CA PRO A 151 2.86 -11.41 -1.43
C PRO A 151 4.31 -11.57 -1.94
N GLU A 152 5.24 -11.62 -0.99
CA GLU A 152 6.59 -12.15 -1.18
C GLU A 152 6.67 -13.55 -0.54
N PHE A 153 7.01 -14.57 -1.32
CA PHE A 153 7.28 -15.91 -0.82
C PHE A 153 8.78 -16.12 -0.61
N ARG A 154 9.16 -16.48 0.60
CA ARG A 154 10.52 -16.93 0.94
C ARG A 154 10.49 -18.43 1.20
N VAL A 155 11.11 -19.19 0.32
CA VAL A 155 11.14 -20.65 0.38
C VAL A 155 12.57 -21.17 0.44
N VAL A 156 12.74 -22.37 0.99
CA VAL A 156 14.00 -23.12 0.90
C VAL A 156 13.77 -24.32 0.00
N ALA A 157 14.53 -24.40 -1.09
CA ALA A 157 14.38 -25.47 -2.07
C ALA A 157 14.78 -26.83 -1.48
N ALA A 158 14.05 -27.88 -1.84
CA ALA A 158 14.54 -29.25 -1.75
C ALA A 158 15.34 -29.59 -3.01
N ALA A 159 16.20 -30.61 -2.93
CA ALA A 159 16.91 -31.09 -4.11
C ALA A 159 15.93 -31.56 -5.20
N GLY A 160 16.10 -31.10 -6.43
CA GLY A 160 15.17 -31.37 -7.52
C GLY A 160 15.37 -30.42 -8.71
N SER A 161 14.63 -30.63 -9.80
CA SER A 161 14.76 -29.83 -11.03
C SER A 161 13.81 -28.63 -11.09
N TYR A 162 13.02 -28.40 -10.04
CA TYR A 162 12.13 -27.26 -9.92
C TYR A 162 11.65 -27.08 -8.49
N LEU A 163 11.11 -25.90 -8.20
CA LEU A 163 10.21 -25.66 -7.07
C LEU A 163 8.95 -24.96 -7.56
N GLN A 164 7.88 -25.03 -6.77
CA GLN A 164 6.62 -24.35 -7.11
C GLN A 164 5.89 -23.86 -5.87
N VAL A 165 5.35 -22.65 -5.98
CA VAL A 165 4.36 -22.09 -5.05
C VAL A 165 3.06 -21.85 -5.81
N SER A 166 1.93 -22.24 -5.25
CA SER A 166 0.63 -22.17 -5.92
C SER A 166 -0.49 -21.73 -4.98
N LEU A 167 -1.50 -21.11 -5.58
CA LEU A 167 -2.76 -20.75 -4.94
C LEU A 167 -3.89 -21.56 -5.60
N PRO A 168 -4.24 -22.73 -5.05
CA PRO A 168 -5.20 -23.64 -5.67
C PRO A 168 -6.58 -23.04 -5.88
N SER A 169 -7.04 -22.14 -4.99
CA SER A 169 -8.34 -21.47 -5.11
C SER A 169 -8.47 -20.61 -6.37
N ALA A 170 -7.36 -20.03 -6.84
CA ALA A 170 -7.30 -19.21 -8.05
C ALA A 170 -6.80 -19.97 -9.28
N GLY A 171 -6.34 -21.22 -9.12
CA GLY A 171 -5.72 -21.99 -10.20
C GLY A 171 -4.40 -21.39 -10.69
N LYS A 172 -3.73 -20.57 -9.87
CA LYS A 172 -2.47 -19.88 -10.22
C LYS A 172 -1.27 -20.52 -9.53
N GLY A 173 -0.10 -20.35 -10.12
CA GLY A 173 1.14 -20.79 -9.50
C GLY A 173 2.38 -20.26 -10.20
N ILE A 174 3.48 -20.23 -9.45
CA ILE A 174 4.79 -19.77 -9.87
C ILE A 174 5.74 -20.95 -9.74
N ARG A 175 6.28 -21.40 -10.87
CA ARG A 175 7.22 -22.50 -10.96
C ARG A 175 8.57 -21.96 -11.38
N VAL A 176 9.61 -22.33 -10.63
CA VAL A 176 11.00 -21.99 -10.92
C VAL A 176 11.71 -23.28 -11.32
N ASP A 177 12.09 -23.38 -12.59
CA ASP A 177 12.83 -24.50 -13.16
C ASP A 177 14.33 -24.24 -12.98
N TYR A 178 14.94 -24.96 -12.05
CA TYR A 178 16.34 -24.83 -11.70
C TYR A 178 16.82 -26.14 -11.08
N ASP A 179 18.08 -26.53 -11.33
CA ASP A 179 18.69 -27.72 -10.75
C ASP A 179 19.12 -27.46 -9.30
N PHE A 180 18.15 -27.52 -8.39
CA PHE A 180 18.36 -27.33 -6.96
C PHE A 180 19.13 -28.51 -6.35
N THR A 181 20.19 -28.20 -5.61
CA THR A 181 20.96 -29.14 -4.80
C THR A 181 20.35 -29.34 -3.40
N GLY A 182 19.43 -28.46 -3.00
CA GLY A 182 18.75 -28.44 -1.72
C GLY A 182 19.38 -27.44 -0.75
N GLY A 183 18.54 -26.67 -0.07
CA GLY A 183 18.96 -25.65 0.89
C GLY A 183 19.11 -24.25 0.30
N GLU A 184 18.95 -24.07 -1.01
CA GLU A 184 18.95 -22.75 -1.65
C GLU A 184 17.78 -21.91 -1.13
N ALA A 185 18.05 -20.65 -0.80
CA ALA A 185 17.03 -19.68 -0.43
C ALA A 185 16.46 -19.06 -1.71
N VAL A 186 15.15 -19.15 -1.89
CA VAL A 186 14.47 -18.57 -3.04
C VAL A 186 13.45 -17.54 -2.58
N VAL A 187 13.53 -16.33 -3.15
CA VAL A 187 12.60 -15.23 -2.90
C VAL A 187 11.80 -15.00 -4.17
N ILE A 188 10.47 -15.10 -4.08
CA ILE A 188 9.54 -14.83 -5.16
C ILE A 188 8.71 -13.61 -4.75
N ASP A 189 8.96 -12.48 -5.37
CA ASP A 189 8.22 -11.23 -5.11
C ASP A 189 7.14 -11.04 -6.18
N CYS A 190 5.87 -11.17 -5.78
CA CYS A 190 4.74 -11.00 -6.69
C CYS A 190 4.46 -9.54 -7.05
N GLN A 191 4.93 -8.58 -6.26
CA GLN A 191 4.73 -7.16 -6.55
C GLN A 191 5.75 -6.67 -7.59
N GLY A 192 7.02 -7.02 -7.42
CA GLY A 192 8.07 -6.70 -8.38
C GLY A 192 8.17 -7.67 -9.55
N GLU A 193 7.40 -8.77 -9.53
CA GLU A 193 7.51 -9.89 -10.47
C GLU A 193 8.97 -10.38 -10.60
N THR A 194 9.65 -10.54 -9.46
CA THR A 194 11.06 -10.95 -9.41
C THR A 194 11.25 -12.27 -8.70
N VAL A 195 12.33 -12.97 -9.07
CA VAL A 195 12.75 -14.21 -8.43
C VAL A 195 14.25 -14.15 -8.18
N LEU A 196 14.66 -14.39 -6.94
CA LEU A 196 16.05 -14.47 -6.53
C LEU A 196 16.35 -15.88 -6.01
N ILE A 197 17.46 -16.48 -6.43
CA ILE A 197 18.02 -17.71 -5.85
C ILE A 197 19.34 -17.34 -5.20
N ASN A 198 19.46 -17.50 -3.88
CA ASN A 198 20.61 -17.07 -3.08
C ASN A 198 21.03 -15.62 -3.39
N ASP A 199 20.05 -14.71 -3.41
CA ASP A 199 20.19 -13.27 -3.70
C ASP A 199 20.64 -12.94 -5.14
N VAL A 200 20.61 -13.90 -6.06
CA VAL A 200 20.92 -13.69 -7.48
C VAL A 200 19.64 -13.71 -8.31
N ASP A 201 19.45 -12.68 -9.16
CA ASP A 201 18.33 -12.62 -10.11
C ASP A 201 18.28 -13.86 -10.98
N SER A 202 17.14 -14.55 -10.93
CA SER A 202 16.87 -15.83 -11.57
C SER A 202 15.50 -15.83 -12.26
N ARG A 203 15.03 -14.66 -12.72
CA ARG A 203 13.76 -14.53 -13.45
C ARG A 203 13.70 -15.34 -14.74
N ASP A 204 14.84 -15.62 -15.35
CA ASP A 204 14.96 -16.49 -16.53
C ASP A 204 14.64 -17.96 -16.23
N CYS A 205 14.66 -18.35 -14.96
CA CYS A 205 14.30 -19.69 -14.49
C CYS A 205 12.79 -19.85 -14.24
N VAL A 206 11.99 -18.77 -14.34
CA VAL A 206 10.54 -18.85 -14.16
C VAL A 206 9.90 -19.51 -15.38
N ALA A 207 9.14 -20.58 -15.15
CA ALA A 207 8.47 -21.32 -16.22
C ALA A 207 7.43 -20.43 -16.92
N LEU A 208 7.32 -20.52 -18.25
CA LEU A 208 6.44 -19.68 -19.06
C LEU A 208 4.96 -19.73 -18.67
N ALA A 209 4.49 -20.84 -18.11
CA ALA A 209 3.11 -21.01 -17.64
C ALA A 209 2.87 -20.48 -16.22
N SER A 210 3.86 -19.84 -15.61
CA SER A 210 3.76 -19.26 -14.28
C SER A 210 3.04 -17.92 -14.32
N ASP A 211 2.17 -17.71 -13.33
CA ASP A 211 1.47 -16.44 -13.14
C ASP A 211 1.75 -15.93 -11.73
N PHE A 212 2.35 -14.75 -11.60
CA PHE A 212 2.38 -14.04 -10.32
C PHE A 212 0.95 -13.67 -9.91
N PHE A 213 0.65 -13.74 -8.60
CA PHE A 213 -0.73 -13.65 -8.13
C PHE A 213 -0.86 -12.87 -6.83
N ALA A 214 -2.02 -12.23 -6.67
CA ALA A 214 -2.44 -11.62 -5.43
C ALA A 214 -3.16 -12.64 -4.53
N LEU A 215 -3.15 -12.37 -3.23
CA LEU A 215 -3.98 -13.02 -2.24
C LEU A 215 -5.23 -12.16 -2.01
N GLU A 216 -6.40 -12.77 -2.15
CA GLU A 216 -7.67 -12.15 -1.79
C GLU A 216 -7.82 -12.10 -0.25
N PRO A 217 -8.49 -11.08 0.31
CA PRO A 217 -8.84 -11.07 1.73
C PRO A 217 -9.64 -12.30 2.15
N GLY A 218 -9.41 -12.75 3.38
CA GLY A 218 -10.04 -13.93 3.97
C GLY A 218 -9.10 -15.14 4.05
N GLU A 219 -9.69 -16.32 4.10
CA GLU A 219 -8.94 -17.58 4.21
C GLU A 219 -8.09 -17.85 2.97
N CYS A 220 -6.78 -18.05 3.20
CA CYS A 220 -5.82 -18.38 2.17
C CYS A 220 -5.18 -19.76 2.42
N ILE A 221 -5.04 -20.56 1.35
CA ILE A 221 -4.33 -21.84 1.38
C ILE A 221 -3.31 -21.86 0.24
N VAL A 222 -2.03 -21.77 0.59
CA VAL A 222 -0.89 -21.87 -0.34
C VAL A 222 -0.40 -23.31 -0.38
N SER A 223 -0.06 -23.82 -1.57
CA SER A 223 0.55 -25.13 -1.74
C SER A 223 1.94 -25.01 -2.36
N THR A 224 2.90 -25.74 -1.80
CA THR A 224 4.29 -25.76 -2.27
C THR A 224 4.71 -27.16 -2.72
N SER A 225 5.63 -27.22 -3.67
CA SER A 225 6.27 -28.44 -4.16
C SER A 225 7.78 -28.26 -4.23
N ASN A 226 8.52 -29.30 -3.83
CA ASN A 226 9.99 -29.29 -3.70
C ASN A 226 10.52 -28.14 -2.83
N CYS A 227 9.82 -27.83 -1.75
CA CYS A 227 10.26 -26.88 -0.73
C CYS A 227 10.37 -27.59 0.63
N THR A 228 11.38 -27.24 1.41
CA THR A 228 11.53 -27.70 2.81
C THR A 228 11.01 -26.67 3.82
N TYR A 229 10.87 -25.42 3.39
CA TYR A 229 10.37 -24.31 4.18
C TYR A 229 9.60 -23.33 3.29
N VAL A 230 8.57 -22.70 3.86
CA VAL A 230 7.83 -21.61 3.23
C VAL A 230 7.49 -20.55 4.27
N GLU A 231 7.71 -19.30 3.90
CA GLU A 231 7.26 -18.11 4.59
C GLU A 231 6.60 -17.19 3.57
N THR A 232 5.39 -16.73 3.87
CA THR A 232 4.65 -15.76 3.06
C THR A 232 4.67 -14.44 3.79
N ARG A 233 5.15 -13.39 3.14
CA ARG A 233 5.13 -12.02 3.65
C ARG A 233 4.19 -11.19 2.81
N PHE A 234 3.35 -10.40 3.45
CA PHE A 234 2.44 -9.49 2.77
C PHE A 234 2.05 -8.35 3.71
N SER A 235 1.54 -7.26 3.14
CA SER A 235 0.86 -6.22 3.92
C SER A 235 -0.64 -6.33 3.68
N GLU A 236 -1.44 -6.18 4.72
CA GLU A 236 -2.89 -6.02 4.57
C GLU A 236 -3.18 -4.76 3.74
N ARG A 237 -4.23 -4.78 2.92
CA ARG A 237 -4.58 -3.67 2.01
C ARG A 237 -6.03 -3.24 2.23
N TRP A 238 -6.28 -1.93 2.20
CA TRP A 238 -7.57 -1.32 2.60
C TRP A 238 -8.07 -0.31 1.56
N ALA A 239 -9.28 -0.48 1.06
CA ALA A 239 -9.90 0.38 0.04
C ALA A 239 -10.61 1.62 0.64
#